data_AF-A0A832XDW6-F1
#
_entry.id   AF-A0A832XDW6-F1
#
_cell.length_a   1.000
_cell.length_b   1.000
_cell.length_c   1.000
_cell.angle_alpha   90.00
_cell.angle_beta   90.00
_cell.angle_gamma   90.00
#
_symmetry.space_group_name_H-M   'P 1'
#
loop_
_entity.id
_entity.type
_entity.pdbx_description
1 polymer ?
#
loop_
_entity_poly.entity_id
_entity_poly.type
_entity_poly.pdbx_seq_one_letter_code
_entity_poly.pdbx_strand_id
1 'polypeptide(L)'
;DMKDFVEPIDGAKKGIRIRYVQFADSMYNAPAQPYDRARSYMRRFRGVDTGTLSGRQVVEMRESDLEETAKLLMESEFFDPAKTGLRGATVHGHSLRLDENGLMFDALQRYVFDEDEGVVKYVKDQVGVELDEPISVGEPLPEDKLREITTIYRYDNVSLRDDPEVIKVVEEVHFARTAGGYGLEVFNDDLQSKLGGN
;
A
#
# COMPACT_ATOMS: atom_id res chain seq x y z
N ASP A 1 15.48 -26.24 16.10
CA ASP A 1 15.04 -24.87 16.43
C ASP A 1 13.95 -24.41 15.48
N MET A 2 13.11 -23.44 15.86
CA MET A 2 12.11 -22.84 14.94
C MET A 2 12.73 -22.37 13.61
N LYS A 3 14.00 -21.94 13.64
CA LYS A 3 14.78 -21.51 12.48
C LYS A 3 14.95 -22.61 11.41
N ASP A 4 14.90 -23.88 11.79
CA ASP A 4 15.14 -25.00 10.88
C ASP A 4 13.88 -25.38 10.08
N PHE A 5 12.70 -24.86 10.47
CA PHE A 5 11.42 -25.06 9.78
C PHE A 5 11.05 -23.92 8.82
N VAL A 6 11.79 -22.80 8.85
CA VAL A 6 11.48 -21.59 8.07
C VAL A 6 12.62 -21.28 7.13
N GLU A 7 12.43 -21.56 5.83
CA GLU A 7 13.44 -21.30 4.81
C GLU A 7 13.75 -19.79 4.71
N PRO A 8 15.00 -19.33 4.94
CA PRO A 8 15.33 -17.91 4.80
C PRO A 8 15.28 -17.45 3.34
N ILE A 9 14.91 -16.18 3.11
CA ILE A 9 15.06 -15.53 1.80
C ILE A 9 16.55 -15.33 1.46
N ASP A 10 16.88 -15.11 0.20
CA ASP A 10 18.28 -15.15 -0.26
C ASP A 10 19.12 -14.02 0.34
N GLY A 11 18.57 -12.81 0.47
CA GLY A 11 19.25 -11.73 1.17
C GLY A 11 19.45 -12.01 2.66
N ALA A 12 18.59 -12.81 3.29
CA ALA A 12 18.78 -13.21 4.68
C ALA A 12 19.92 -14.25 4.84
N LYS A 13 20.03 -15.22 3.93
CA LYS A 13 21.15 -16.19 3.90
C LYS A 13 22.51 -15.49 3.78
N LYS A 14 22.55 -14.44 2.96
CA LYS A 14 23.76 -13.66 2.66
C LYS A 14 24.03 -12.54 3.68
N GLY A 15 23.13 -12.32 4.64
CA GLY A 15 23.27 -11.25 5.64
C GLY A 15 23.18 -9.83 5.06
N ILE A 16 22.50 -9.65 3.92
CA ILE A 16 22.36 -8.36 3.23
C ILE A 16 21.57 -7.37 4.10
N ARG A 17 21.90 -6.07 4.03
CA ARG A 17 21.21 -5.02 4.80
C ARG A 17 19.71 -4.96 4.47
N ILE A 18 18.92 -4.44 5.41
CA ILE A 18 17.51 -4.12 5.18
C ILE A 18 17.42 -2.69 4.65
N ARG A 19 16.60 -2.48 3.62
CA ARG A 19 16.30 -1.19 2.99
C ARG A 19 14.79 -1.07 2.77
N TYR A 20 14.33 0.02 2.19
CA TYR A 20 12.91 0.28 2.00
C TYR A 20 12.57 0.89 0.64
N VAL A 21 11.33 0.65 0.21
CA VAL A 21 10.63 1.39 -0.85
C VAL A 21 9.31 1.90 -0.26
N GLN A 22 8.94 3.14 -0.59
CA GLN A 22 7.74 3.78 -0.01
C GLN A 22 6.94 4.50 -1.08
N PHE A 23 5.63 4.27 -1.10
CA PHE A 23 4.69 4.84 -2.05
C PHE A 23 3.71 5.78 -1.37
N ALA A 24 3.29 6.83 -2.07
CA ALA A 24 2.09 7.59 -1.78
C ALA A 24 1.07 7.31 -2.90
N ASP A 25 -0.15 6.97 -2.53
CA ASP A 25 -1.23 6.63 -3.46
C ASP A 25 -2.29 7.72 -3.42
N SER A 26 -2.58 8.36 -4.55
CA SER A 26 -3.63 9.37 -4.65
C SER A 26 -5.00 8.79 -4.30
N MET A 27 -5.77 9.53 -3.52
CA MET A 27 -7.18 9.21 -3.28
C MET A 27 -8.03 9.34 -4.56
N TYR A 28 -7.51 9.95 -5.62
CA TYR A 28 -8.13 10.01 -6.94
C TYR A 28 -7.74 8.78 -7.77
N ASN A 29 -8.36 7.65 -7.42
CA ASN A 29 -8.31 6.38 -8.14
C ASN A 29 -6.91 5.80 -8.40
N ALA A 30 -5.93 6.05 -7.52
CA ALA A 30 -4.66 5.31 -7.62
C ALA A 30 -4.94 3.80 -7.55
N PRO A 31 -4.26 2.99 -8.38
CA PRO A 31 -4.66 1.61 -8.62
C PRO A 31 -4.43 0.69 -7.41
N ALA A 32 -3.52 1.05 -6.51
CA ALA A 32 -3.35 0.42 -5.21
C ALA A 32 -3.54 1.46 -4.09
N GLN A 33 -3.85 0.98 -2.88
CA GLN A 33 -4.07 1.83 -1.70
C GLN A 33 -3.36 1.27 -0.46
N PRO A 34 -3.13 2.08 0.59
CA PRO A 34 -2.19 1.70 1.66
C PRO A 34 -2.49 0.39 2.42
N TYR A 35 -3.77 0.11 2.74
CA TYR A 35 -4.14 -1.18 3.37
C TYR A 35 -4.21 -2.33 2.37
N ASP A 36 -4.59 -2.06 1.13
CA ASP A 36 -4.57 -3.04 0.04
C ASP A 36 -3.14 -3.53 -0.22
N ARG A 37 -2.17 -2.60 -0.36
CA ARG A 37 -0.74 -2.89 -0.46
C ARG A 37 -0.27 -3.82 0.65
N ALA A 38 -0.46 -3.46 1.93
CA ALA A 38 0.01 -4.29 3.04
C ALA A 38 -0.59 -5.70 3.04
N ARG A 39 -1.90 -5.84 2.75
CA ARG A 39 -2.57 -7.15 2.64
C ARG A 39 -2.00 -7.95 1.47
N SER A 40 -1.80 -7.31 0.33
CA SER A 40 -1.20 -7.91 -0.87
C SER A 40 0.24 -8.36 -0.62
N TYR A 41 1.04 -7.56 0.09
CA TYR A 41 2.44 -7.88 0.39
C TYR A 41 2.55 -9.09 1.30
N MET A 42 1.76 -9.11 2.38
CA MET A 42 1.69 -10.24 3.33
C MET A 42 1.15 -11.53 2.70
N ARG A 43 0.47 -11.44 1.54
CA ARG A 43 -0.02 -12.60 0.79
C ARG A 43 0.95 -13.09 -0.29
N ARG A 44 1.73 -12.19 -0.90
CA ARG A 44 2.53 -12.49 -2.10
C ARG A 44 4.01 -12.66 -1.81
N PHE A 45 4.55 -11.98 -0.80
CA PHE A 45 5.99 -11.93 -0.55
C PHE A 45 6.38 -12.59 0.79
N ARG A 46 7.63 -13.02 0.89
CA ARG A 46 8.21 -13.63 2.09
C ARG A 46 9.16 -12.64 2.78
N GLY A 47 9.22 -12.67 4.11
CA GLY A 47 10.17 -11.84 4.86
C GLY A 47 9.86 -10.33 4.79
N VAL A 48 8.57 -9.99 4.83
CA VAL A 48 8.05 -8.62 4.69
C VAL A 48 7.93 -7.94 6.05
N ASP A 49 8.43 -6.72 6.16
CA ASP A 49 7.97 -5.74 7.15
C ASP A 49 7.27 -4.60 6.39
N THR A 50 6.05 -4.22 6.79
CA THR A 50 5.27 -3.23 6.04
C THR A 50 4.45 -2.32 6.94
N GLY A 51 4.53 -1.02 6.68
CA GLY A 51 3.83 0.02 7.41
C GLY A 51 2.76 0.70 6.56
N THR A 52 1.52 0.73 7.06
CA THR A 52 0.40 1.42 6.43
C THR A 52 0.09 2.73 7.16
N LEU A 53 0.13 3.84 6.43
CA LEU A 53 -0.34 5.15 6.88
C LEU A 53 -1.30 5.73 5.84
N SER A 54 -2.01 6.81 6.17
CA SER A 54 -2.90 7.46 5.20
C SER A 54 -2.16 7.99 3.97
N GLY A 55 -1.08 8.74 4.19
CA GLY A 55 -0.35 9.41 3.11
C GLY A 55 0.86 8.65 2.55
N ARG A 56 1.14 7.45 3.06
CA ARG A 56 2.25 6.61 2.57
C ARG A 56 2.11 5.15 2.98
N GLN A 57 2.71 4.28 2.19
CA GLN A 57 2.86 2.87 2.49
C GLN A 57 4.30 2.45 2.23
N VAL A 58 4.91 1.77 3.20
CA VAL A 58 6.32 1.37 3.15
C VAL A 58 6.45 -0.15 3.25
N VAL A 59 7.44 -0.71 2.56
CA VAL A 59 7.91 -2.07 2.78
C VAL A 59 9.41 -2.08 3.00
N GLU A 60 9.84 -2.74 4.07
CA GLU A 60 11.23 -2.95 4.45
C GLU A 60 11.58 -4.43 4.28
N MET A 61 12.62 -4.72 3.49
CA MET A 61 13.06 -6.08 3.17
C MET A 61 14.58 -6.10 3.01
N ARG A 62 15.16 -7.32 2.97
CA ARG A 62 16.57 -7.49 2.58
C ARG A 62 16.78 -6.92 1.18
N GLU A 63 17.82 -6.12 0.99
CA GLU A 63 17.97 -5.24 -0.17
C GLU A 63 17.86 -5.94 -1.53
N SER A 64 18.48 -7.11 -1.69
CA SER A 64 18.36 -7.89 -2.94
C SER A 64 16.93 -8.33 -3.23
N ASP A 65 16.19 -8.77 -2.21
CA ASP A 65 14.81 -9.23 -2.34
C ASP A 65 13.84 -8.02 -2.49
N LEU A 66 14.22 -6.88 -1.91
CA LEU A 66 13.52 -5.61 -2.04
C LEU A 66 13.59 -5.08 -3.48
N GLU A 67 14.74 -5.17 -4.16
CA GLU A 67 14.91 -4.73 -5.55
C GLU A 67 13.96 -5.47 -6.49
N GLU A 68 13.87 -6.81 -6.36
CA GLU A 68 12.93 -7.64 -7.12
C GLU A 68 11.47 -7.27 -6.82
N THR A 69 11.16 -7.07 -5.53
CA THR A 69 9.82 -6.67 -5.09
C THR A 69 9.44 -5.29 -5.63
N ALA A 70 10.34 -4.31 -5.53
CA ALA A 70 10.12 -2.94 -6.00
C ALA A 70 9.94 -2.90 -7.52
N LYS A 71 10.74 -3.66 -8.28
CA LYS A 71 10.57 -3.80 -9.73
C LYS A 71 9.17 -4.29 -10.08
N LEU A 72 8.71 -5.38 -9.46
CA LEU A 72 7.37 -5.90 -9.69
C LEU A 72 6.28 -4.87 -9.33
N LEU A 73 6.43 -4.15 -8.22
CA LEU A 73 5.46 -3.15 -7.80
C LEU A 73 5.39 -1.97 -8.77
N MET A 74 6.52 -1.55 -9.36
CA MET A 74 6.59 -0.43 -10.30
C MET A 74 6.20 -0.81 -11.74
N GLU A 75 6.42 -2.05 -12.16
CA GLU A 75 6.15 -2.51 -13.53
C GLU A 75 4.76 -3.17 -13.69
N SER A 76 4.00 -3.28 -12.62
CA SER A 76 2.65 -3.87 -12.63
C SER A 76 1.56 -2.80 -12.45
N GLU A 77 0.30 -3.24 -12.52
CA GLU A 77 -0.88 -2.39 -12.26
C GLU A 77 -0.92 -1.78 -10.85
N PHE A 78 -0.02 -2.16 -9.93
CA PHE A 78 0.14 -1.50 -8.62
C PHE A 78 0.68 -0.06 -8.71
N PHE A 79 1.16 0.35 -9.89
CA PHE A 79 1.78 1.64 -10.09
C PHE A 79 1.18 2.37 -11.29
N ASP A 80 0.74 3.59 -11.04
CA ASP A 80 0.43 4.58 -12.06
C ASP A 80 1.33 5.80 -11.84
N PRO A 81 2.09 6.27 -12.83
CA PRO A 81 3.10 7.29 -12.60
C PRO A 81 2.52 8.67 -12.24
N ALA A 82 1.23 8.93 -12.50
CA ALA A 82 0.57 10.17 -12.09
C ALA A 82 -0.06 10.09 -10.70
N LYS A 83 -0.67 8.95 -10.35
CA LYS A 83 -1.41 8.74 -9.10
C LYS A 83 -0.59 8.05 -8.01
N THR A 84 0.58 7.50 -8.34
CA THR A 84 1.45 6.76 -7.42
C THR A 84 2.83 7.39 -7.40
N GLY A 85 3.22 7.96 -6.25
CA GLY A 85 4.52 8.58 -6.07
C GLY A 85 5.47 7.70 -5.25
N LEU A 86 6.69 7.47 -5.75
CA LEU A 86 7.78 6.85 -5.01
C LEU A 86 8.47 7.90 -4.11
N ARG A 87 8.24 7.82 -2.80
CA ARG A 87 8.53 8.91 -1.85
C ARG A 87 8.93 8.42 -0.46
N GLY A 88 10.21 8.51 -0.11
CA GLY A 88 10.75 8.18 1.21
C GLY A 88 10.62 9.29 2.27
N ALA A 89 10.57 10.55 1.85
CA ALA A 89 10.40 11.72 2.71
C ALA A 89 9.45 12.75 2.08
N THR A 90 8.92 13.68 2.87
CA THR A 90 8.02 14.76 2.41
C THR A 90 6.90 14.22 1.52
N VAL A 91 6.11 13.30 2.07
CA VAL A 91 5.15 12.46 1.32
C VAL A 91 3.81 13.13 1.03
N HIS A 92 3.65 14.42 1.37
CA HIS A 92 2.37 15.12 1.23
C HIS A 92 1.89 15.08 -0.23
N GLY A 93 0.62 14.76 -0.46
CA GLY A 93 0.05 14.67 -1.82
C GLY A 93 -1.18 13.77 -1.96
N HIS A 94 -1.27 12.67 -1.21
CA HIS A 94 -2.33 11.66 -1.40
C HIS A 94 -3.77 12.23 -1.40
N SER A 95 -4.03 13.24 -0.58
CA SER A 95 -5.34 13.88 -0.39
C SER A 95 -5.46 15.24 -1.06
N LEU A 96 -4.47 15.64 -1.86
CA LEU A 96 -4.47 16.93 -2.57
C LEU A 96 -5.12 16.77 -3.92
N ARG A 97 -5.67 17.88 -4.42
CA ARG A 97 -6.04 17.98 -5.83
C ARG A 97 -4.80 17.68 -6.69
N LEU A 98 -5.06 17.09 -7.83
CA LEU A 98 -4.07 16.88 -8.87
C LEU A 98 -3.69 18.24 -9.49
N ASP A 99 -2.50 18.32 -10.08
CA ASP A 99 -2.09 19.48 -10.84
C ASP A 99 -2.75 19.54 -12.23
N GLU A 100 -2.40 20.56 -13.02
CA GLU A 100 -2.90 20.78 -14.37
C GLU A 100 -2.62 19.62 -15.34
N ASN A 101 -1.59 18.81 -15.08
CA ASN A 101 -1.22 17.64 -15.86
C ASN A 101 -1.77 16.33 -15.27
N GLY A 102 -2.60 16.41 -14.23
CA GLY A 102 -3.23 15.27 -13.58
C GLY A 102 -2.29 14.48 -12.66
N LEU A 103 -1.09 15.01 -12.36
CA LEU A 103 -0.13 14.41 -11.44
C LEU A 103 -0.50 14.70 -9.98
N MET A 104 -0.17 13.75 -9.11
CA MET A 104 -0.25 13.96 -7.66
C MET A 104 0.85 14.92 -7.20
N PHE A 105 0.48 15.94 -6.42
CA PHE A 105 1.39 16.93 -5.84
C PHE A 105 2.61 16.28 -5.17
N ASP A 106 3.83 16.71 -5.52
CA ASP A 106 5.08 16.38 -4.83
C ASP A 106 5.84 17.67 -4.46
N ALA A 107 5.97 17.96 -3.17
CA ALA A 107 6.70 19.14 -2.71
C ALA A 107 8.20 19.12 -3.07
N LEU A 108 8.78 17.94 -3.29
CA LEU A 108 10.18 17.81 -3.73
C LEU A 108 10.32 17.71 -5.25
N GLN A 109 9.20 17.62 -5.97
CA GLN A 109 9.13 17.44 -7.42
C GLN A 109 10.11 16.34 -7.88
N ARG A 110 9.99 15.13 -7.32
CA ARG A 110 10.88 14.03 -7.68
C ARG A 110 10.63 13.51 -9.08
N TYR A 111 9.41 13.68 -9.56
CA TYR A 111 9.02 13.39 -10.92
C TYR A 111 8.35 14.60 -11.55
N VAL A 112 8.47 14.69 -12.87
CA VAL A 112 7.89 15.74 -13.71
C VAL A 112 7.20 15.11 -14.92
N PHE A 113 6.17 15.78 -15.43
CA PHE A 113 5.57 15.42 -16.72
C PHE A 113 6.41 16.02 -17.85
N ASP A 114 6.78 15.18 -18.81
CA ASP A 114 7.40 15.61 -20.06
C ASP A 114 6.28 15.78 -21.10
N GLU A 115 5.93 17.03 -21.42
CA GLU A 115 4.84 17.34 -22.34
C GLU A 115 5.13 16.92 -23.80
N ASP A 116 6.41 16.85 -24.18
CA ASP A 116 6.81 16.48 -25.55
C ASP A 116 6.66 14.97 -25.77
N GLU A 117 7.01 14.18 -24.76
CA GLU A 117 6.93 12.71 -24.82
C GLU A 117 5.62 12.14 -24.24
N GLY A 118 4.87 12.92 -23.45
CA GLY A 118 3.66 12.46 -22.77
C GLY A 118 3.93 11.50 -21.60
N VAL A 119 5.17 11.44 -21.09
CA VAL A 119 5.60 10.49 -20.05
C VAL A 119 5.97 11.20 -18.77
N VAL A 120 5.94 10.47 -17.65
CA VAL A 120 6.46 10.93 -16.38
C VAL A 120 7.91 10.49 -16.22
N LYS A 121 8.79 11.41 -15.84
CA LYS A 121 10.22 11.14 -15.60
C LYS A 121 10.57 11.45 -14.15
N TYR A 122 11.17 10.49 -13.45
CA TYR A 122 11.83 10.76 -12.18
C TYR A 122 13.16 11.45 -12.43
N VAL A 123 13.36 12.61 -11.81
CA VAL A 123 14.61 13.41 -11.85
C VAL A 123 15.34 13.38 -10.51
N LYS A 124 14.70 12.83 -9.47
CA LYS A 124 15.28 12.61 -8.15
C LYS A 124 14.91 11.22 -7.64
N ASP A 125 15.72 10.69 -6.73
CA ASP A 125 15.43 9.47 -6.01
C ASP A 125 14.27 9.62 -5.01
N GLN A 126 13.89 8.53 -4.35
CA GLN A 126 12.77 8.53 -3.42
C GLN A 126 12.93 9.51 -2.25
N VAL A 127 14.15 9.90 -1.86
CA VAL A 127 14.39 10.87 -0.76
C VAL A 127 14.65 12.30 -1.26
N GLY A 128 14.72 12.51 -2.57
CA GLY A 128 14.83 13.83 -3.20
C GLY A 128 16.24 14.21 -3.66
N VAL A 129 17.17 13.26 -3.73
CA VAL A 129 18.52 13.49 -4.30
C VAL A 129 18.42 13.44 -5.82
N GLU A 130 19.02 14.42 -6.51
CA GLU A 130 19.02 14.47 -7.99
C GLU A 130 19.67 13.22 -8.58
N LEU A 131 19.06 12.69 -9.63
CA LEU A 131 19.61 11.59 -10.41
C LEU A 131 20.57 12.14 -11.47
N ASP A 132 21.63 11.38 -11.77
CA ASP A 132 22.56 11.74 -12.85
C ASP A 132 21.85 11.81 -14.21
N GLU A 133 20.86 10.92 -14.43
CA GLU A 133 20.02 10.89 -15.62
C GLU A 133 18.53 10.69 -15.22
N PRO A 134 17.59 11.40 -15.86
CA PRO A 134 16.17 11.17 -15.64
C PRO A 134 15.73 9.76 -16.03
N ILE A 135 14.83 9.16 -15.25
CA ILE A 135 14.28 7.82 -15.49
C ILE A 135 12.82 7.96 -15.91
N SER A 136 12.51 7.60 -17.16
CA SER A 136 11.12 7.51 -17.62
C SER A 136 10.42 6.32 -16.99
N VAL A 137 9.23 6.56 -16.43
CA VAL A 137 8.36 5.54 -15.82
C VAL A 137 7.05 5.38 -16.60
N GLY A 138 7.02 5.87 -17.84
CA GLY A 138 5.90 5.70 -18.77
C GLY A 138 4.82 6.77 -18.68
N GLU A 139 3.78 6.55 -19.48
CA GLU A 139 2.60 7.41 -19.57
C GLU A 139 1.65 7.18 -18.38
N PRO A 140 0.98 8.22 -17.87
CA PRO A 140 -0.16 8.06 -16.96
C PRO A 140 -1.28 7.22 -17.58
N LEU A 141 -1.90 6.35 -16.77
CA LEU A 141 -3.07 5.60 -17.19
C LEU A 141 -4.27 6.53 -17.42
N PRO A 142 -5.12 6.25 -18.42
CA PRO A 142 -6.38 6.94 -18.59
C PRO A 142 -7.29 6.81 -17.36
N GLU A 143 -8.05 7.86 -17.05
CA GLU A 143 -8.95 7.89 -15.88
C GLU A 143 -9.95 6.73 -15.87
N ASP A 144 -10.51 6.35 -17.02
CA ASP A 144 -11.43 5.21 -17.12
C ASP A 144 -10.77 3.90 -16.70
N LYS A 145 -9.49 3.72 -17.04
CA LYS A 145 -8.74 2.53 -16.63
C LYS A 145 -8.47 2.53 -15.13
N LEU A 146 -8.11 3.68 -14.57
CA LEU A 146 -7.92 3.84 -13.13
C LEU A 146 -9.21 3.56 -12.34
N ARG A 147 -10.36 4.03 -12.83
CA ARG A 147 -11.68 3.76 -12.23
C ARG A 147 -12.06 2.29 -12.25
N GLU A 148 -11.61 1.55 -13.26
CA GLU A 148 -11.81 0.10 -13.39
C GLU A 148 -10.99 -0.70 -12.37
N ILE A 149 -9.71 -0.36 -12.19
CA ILE A 149 -8.76 -1.20 -11.42
C ILE A 149 -8.49 -0.72 -10.00
N THR A 150 -8.92 0.50 -9.65
CA THR A 150 -8.69 1.08 -8.32
C THR A 150 -9.33 0.26 -7.21
N THR A 151 -8.66 0.23 -6.06
CA THR A 151 -9.16 -0.44 -4.84
C THR A 151 -9.83 0.51 -3.85
N ILE A 152 -9.95 1.80 -4.17
CA ILE A 152 -10.63 2.79 -3.31
C ILE A 152 -12.11 2.93 -3.64
N TYR A 153 -12.97 2.83 -2.63
CA TYR A 153 -14.36 3.26 -2.76
C TYR A 153 -14.45 4.80 -2.79
N ARG A 154 -15.17 5.36 -3.76
CA ARG A 154 -15.44 6.78 -3.87
C ARG A 154 -16.87 7.02 -4.36
N TYR A 155 -17.52 8.04 -3.83
CA TYR A 155 -18.89 8.40 -4.22
C TYR A 155 -19.03 8.71 -5.72
N ASP A 156 -17.99 9.28 -6.33
CA ASP A 156 -17.96 9.62 -7.77
C ASP A 156 -17.44 8.46 -8.64
N ASN A 157 -17.21 7.27 -8.09
CA ASN A 157 -16.93 6.01 -8.80
C ASN A 157 -17.85 4.89 -8.28
N VAL A 158 -17.33 3.98 -7.46
CA VAL A 158 -18.12 2.99 -6.70
C VAL A 158 -18.15 3.41 -5.24
N SER A 159 -19.33 3.77 -4.73
CA SER A 159 -19.51 4.20 -3.34
C SER A 159 -19.47 2.99 -2.40
N LEU A 160 -18.82 3.12 -1.24
CA LEU A 160 -18.86 2.08 -0.20
C LEU A 160 -20.30 1.77 0.24
N ARG A 161 -21.19 2.76 0.16
CA ARG A 161 -22.61 2.60 0.52
C ARG A 161 -23.37 1.64 -0.41
N ASP A 162 -22.83 1.43 -1.62
CA ASP A 162 -23.43 0.55 -2.62
C ASP A 162 -22.93 -0.90 -2.47
N ASP A 163 -22.03 -1.17 -1.51
CA ASP A 163 -21.52 -2.50 -1.17
C ASP A 163 -21.97 -2.94 0.24
N PRO A 164 -23.24 -3.40 0.39
CA PRO A 164 -23.80 -3.77 1.68
C PRO A 164 -23.13 -5.03 2.27
N GLU A 165 -22.51 -5.87 1.46
CA GLU A 165 -21.82 -7.07 1.93
C GLU A 165 -20.57 -6.68 2.73
N VAL A 166 -19.75 -5.77 2.19
CA VAL A 166 -18.56 -5.26 2.91
C VAL A 166 -18.96 -4.58 4.20
N ILE A 167 -20.00 -3.74 4.19
CA ILE A 167 -20.50 -3.05 5.39
C ILE A 167 -20.91 -4.08 6.46
N LYS A 168 -21.70 -5.09 6.07
CA LYS A 168 -22.15 -6.13 6.98
C LYS A 168 -20.97 -6.86 7.64
N VAL A 169 -19.97 -7.26 6.86
CA VAL A 169 -18.79 -7.96 7.41
C VAL A 169 -18.01 -7.06 8.36
N VAL A 170 -17.85 -5.78 8.04
CA VAL A 170 -17.16 -4.82 8.93
C VAL A 170 -17.92 -4.65 10.25
N GLU A 171 -19.24 -4.53 10.19
CA GLU A 171 -20.11 -4.44 11.38
C GLU A 171 -20.06 -5.73 12.21
N GLU A 172 -20.11 -6.92 11.59
CA GLU A 172 -19.99 -8.20 12.28
C GLU A 172 -18.65 -8.31 13.02
N VAL A 173 -17.53 -7.92 12.39
CA VAL A 173 -16.21 -7.87 13.04
C VAL A 173 -16.22 -6.89 14.22
N HIS A 174 -16.86 -5.72 14.08
CA HIS A 174 -16.98 -4.76 15.17
C HIS A 174 -17.74 -5.35 16.36
N PHE A 175 -18.94 -5.87 16.14
CA PHE A 175 -19.79 -6.40 17.22
C PHE A 175 -19.20 -7.66 17.85
N ALA A 176 -18.60 -8.56 17.07
CA ALA A 176 -17.91 -9.74 17.60
C ALA A 176 -16.74 -9.34 18.52
N ARG A 177 -15.95 -8.32 18.15
CA ARG A 177 -14.88 -7.81 19.01
C ARG A 177 -15.42 -7.14 20.28
N THR A 178 -16.53 -6.41 20.18
CA THR A 178 -17.19 -5.79 21.34
C THR A 178 -17.72 -6.84 22.31
N ALA A 179 -18.44 -7.84 21.79
CA ALA A 179 -18.95 -8.96 22.59
C ALA A 179 -17.80 -9.77 23.22
N GLY A 180 -16.75 -10.04 22.45
CA GLY A 180 -15.49 -10.65 22.92
C GLY A 180 -14.84 -9.89 24.07
N GLY A 181 -14.78 -8.56 23.97
CA GLY A 181 -14.20 -7.70 25.01
C GLY A 181 -15.05 -7.61 26.28
N TYR A 182 -16.37 -7.63 26.15
CA TYR A 182 -17.29 -7.66 27.30
C TYR A 182 -17.32 -9.05 27.98
N GLY A 183 -17.28 -10.12 27.19
CA GLY A 183 -17.01 -11.48 27.61
C GLY A 183 -18.16 -12.24 28.29
N LEU A 184 -19.08 -11.57 28.98
CA LEU A 184 -20.07 -12.26 29.84
C LEU A 184 -21.09 -13.13 29.07
N GLU A 185 -21.32 -12.86 27.79
CA GLU A 185 -22.18 -13.70 26.95
C GLU A 185 -21.37 -14.77 26.22
N VAL A 186 -20.29 -14.37 25.54
CA VAL A 186 -19.50 -15.27 24.69
C VAL A 186 -18.66 -16.29 25.46
N PHE A 187 -18.29 -15.99 26.71
CA PHE A 187 -17.58 -16.90 27.61
C PHE A 187 -18.49 -17.39 28.74
N ASN A 188 -19.81 -17.36 28.57
CA ASN A 188 -20.73 -17.78 29.62
C ASN A 188 -20.45 -19.23 30.05
N ASP A 189 -20.25 -20.15 29.11
CA ASP A 189 -20.00 -21.56 29.45
C ASP A 189 -18.68 -21.75 30.21
N ASP A 190 -17.64 -21.00 29.83
CA ASP A 190 -16.36 -20.96 30.55
C ASP A 190 -16.53 -20.39 31.96
N LEU A 191 -17.37 -19.36 32.10
CA LEU A 191 -17.68 -18.72 33.38
C LEU A 191 -18.51 -19.66 34.27
N GLN A 192 -19.53 -20.32 33.75
CA GLN A 192 -20.34 -21.29 34.48
C GLN A 192 -19.45 -22.45 34.98
N SER A 193 -18.59 -22.99 34.10
CA SER A 193 -17.62 -24.02 34.46
C SER A 193 -16.69 -23.58 35.60
N LYS A 194 -16.23 -22.32 35.59
CA LYS A 194 -15.41 -21.76 36.69
C LYS A 194 -16.18 -21.52 37.99
N LEU A 195 -17.46 -21.22 37.91
CA LEU A 195 -18.33 -20.98 39.08
C LEU A 195 -18.87 -22.28 39.70
N GLY A 196 -18.53 -23.45 39.13
CA GLY A 196 -19.04 -24.74 39.57
C GLY A 196 -20.47 -25.04 39.08
N GLY A 197 -20.93 -24.31 38.07
CA GLY A 197 -22.08 -24.73 37.26
C GLY A 197 -21.71 -25.92 36.40
N ASN A 198 -22.65 -26.85 36.22
CA ASN A 198 -22.51 -27.98 35.27
C ASN A 198 -22.44 -27.47 33.84
#